data_AF-A0A9X6QLL4-F1
#
_entry.id   AF-A0A9X6QLL4-F1
#
_cell.length_a   1.000
_cell.length_b   1.000
_cell.length_c   1.000
_cell.angle_alpha   90.00
_cell.angle_beta   90.00
_cell.angle_gamma   90.00
#
_symmetry.space_group_name_H-M   'P 1'
#
loop_
_entity.id
_entity.type
_entity.pdbx_description
1 polymer ?
#
loop_
_entity_poly.entity_id
_entity_poly.type
_entity_poly.pdbx_seq_one_letter_code
_entity_poly.pdbx_strand_id
1 'polypeptide(L)' 'METKLQSFQKDRDKNILFSQEHLLQEAFQKKKDITLILLKGLHIRGIIRGYDAFSILIEYEGKQQLVYKHAISTIRF' A
#
# COMPACT_ATOMS: atom_id res chain seq x y z
N MET A 1 -16.72 -34.59 -16.06
CA MET A 1 -16.04 -33.64 -16.98
C MET A 1 -16.32 -32.19 -16.51
N GLU A 2 -16.06 -31.87 -15.23
CA GLU A 2 -16.42 -30.55 -14.65
C GLU A 2 -15.24 -29.81 -13.98
N THR A 3 -14.04 -30.39 -13.97
CA THR A 3 -12.89 -29.85 -13.22
C THR A 3 -12.05 -28.82 -13.98
N LYS A 4 -12.37 -28.51 -15.24
CA LYS A 4 -11.58 -27.55 -16.06
C LYS A 4 -12.22 -26.16 -16.20
N LEU A 5 -13.49 -26.02 -15.82
CA LEU A 5 -14.20 -24.73 -15.81
C LEU A 5 -13.92 -23.93 -14.53
N GLN A 6 -13.75 -24.62 -13.39
CA GLN A 6 -13.42 -23.97 -12.11
C GLN A 6 -11.98 -23.44 -12.05
N SER A 7 -11.04 -24.04 -12.81
CA SER A 7 -9.66 -23.53 -12.90
C SER A 7 -9.54 -22.30 -13.80
N PHE A 8 -10.49 -22.04 -14.70
CA PHE A 8 -10.47 -20.91 -15.63
C PHE A 8 -11.11 -19.62 -15.08
N GLN A 9 -11.86 -19.72 -13.98
CA GLN A 9 -12.42 -18.54 -13.29
C GLN A 9 -11.53 -18.03 -12.16
N LYS A 10 -10.61 -18.84 -11.62
CA LYS A 10 -9.79 -18.47 -10.45
C LYS A 10 -8.65 -17.47 -10.74
N ASP A 11 -8.26 -17.29 -12.01
CA ASP A 11 -7.21 -16.32 -12.39
C ASP A 11 -7.73 -14.95 -12.81
N ARG A 12 -9.06 -14.78 -13.03
CA ARG A 12 -9.62 -13.48 -13.46
C ARG A 12 -9.87 -12.49 -12.32
N ASP A 13 -10.01 -12.95 -11.09
CA ASP A 13 -10.20 -12.06 -9.92
C ASP A 13 -8.89 -11.46 -9.38
N LYS A 14 -7.73 -11.91 -9.87
CA LYS A 14 -6.41 -11.39 -9.43
C LYS A 14 -5.98 -10.08 -10.08
N ASN A 15 -6.68 -9.61 -11.12
CA ASN A 15 -6.24 -8.50 -11.97
C ASN A 15 -7.07 -7.22 -11.84
N ILE A 16 -7.72 -6.99 -10.70
CA ILE A 16 -8.24 -5.67 -10.32
C ILE A 16 -7.67 -5.29 -8.95
N LEU A 17 -6.34 -5.32 -8.82
CA LEU A 17 -5.69 -4.53 -7.78
C LEU A 17 -5.77 -3.08 -8.24
N PHE A 18 -6.65 -2.31 -7.59
CA PHE A 18 -6.75 -0.86 -7.75
C PHE A 18 -5.34 -0.25 -7.70
N SER A 19 -5.02 0.74 -8.55
CA SER A 19 -3.65 1.26 -8.72
C SER A 19 -2.97 1.63 -7.39
N GLN A 20 -3.76 2.11 -6.41
CA GLN A 20 -3.30 2.38 -5.05
C GLN A 20 -2.85 1.11 -4.31
N GLU A 21 -3.67 0.06 -4.30
CA GLU A 21 -3.37 -1.21 -3.63
C GLU A 21 -2.08 -1.84 -4.18
N HIS A 22 -1.90 -1.83 -5.52
CA HIS A 22 -0.70 -2.35 -6.14
C HIS A 22 0.56 -1.58 -5.69
N LEU A 23 0.49 -0.26 -5.69
CA LEU A 23 1.58 0.63 -5.27
C LEU A 23 1.94 0.42 -3.79
N LEU A 24 0.95 0.35 -2.89
CA LEU A 24 1.18 0.13 -1.46
C LEU A 24 1.70 -1.27 -1.17
N GLN A 25 1.19 -2.28 -1.88
CA GLN A 25 1.68 -3.65 -1.78
C GLN A 25 3.14 -3.75 -2.21
N GLU A 26 3.51 -3.13 -3.33
CA GLU A 26 4.90 -3.12 -3.80
C GLU A 26 5.82 -2.42 -2.78
N ALA A 27 5.41 -1.27 -2.26
CA ALA A 27 6.14 -0.50 -1.25
C ALA A 27 6.41 -1.34 0.02
N PHE A 28 5.36 -2.01 0.51
CA PHE A 28 5.38 -2.85 1.69
C PHE A 28 6.26 -4.09 1.51
N GLN A 29 6.06 -4.85 0.43
CA GLN A 29 6.80 -6.09 0.17
C GLN A 29 8.29 -5.83 -0.02
N LYS A 30 8.65 -4.78 -0.75
CA LYS A 30 10.04 -4.41 -1.02
C LYS A 30 10.70 -3.63 0.13
N LYS A 31 9.96 -3.32 1.21
CA LYS A 31 10.40 -2.48 2.33
C LYS A 31 11.06 -1.19 1.82
N LYS A 32 10.47 -0.57 0.79
CA LYS A 32 11.00 0.67 0.20
C LYS A 32 10.96 1.78 1.25
N ASP A 33 12.04 2.55 1.33
CA ASP A 33 12.05 3.81 2.04
C ASP A 33 11.24 4.81 1.23
N ILE A 34 10.13 5.27 1.79
CA ILE A 34 9.19 6.17 1.12
C ILE A 34 9.07 7.47 1.91
N THR A 35 8.60 8.51 1.23
CA THR A 35 8.21 9.77 1.85
C THR A 35 6.73 10.04 1.61
N LEU A 36 5.95 10.10 2.69
CA LEU A 36 4.58 10.59 2.69
C LEU A 36 4.61 12.11 2.82
N ILE A 37 4.08 12.80 1.82
CA ILE A 37 3.87 14.24 1.86
C ILE A 37 2.44 14.46 2.30
N LEU A 38 2.24 15.23 3.37
CA LEU A 38 0.92 15.56 3.89
C LEU A 38 0.34 16.79 3.19
N LEU A 39 -0.97 16.99 3.31
CA LEU A 39 -1.70 18.15 2.74
C LEU A 39 -1.09 19.50 3.14
N LYS A 40 -0.53 19.61 4.35
CA LYS A 40 0.12 20.84 4.86
C LYS A 40 1.63 20.91 4.54
N GLY A 41 2.14 20.04 3.68
CA GLY A 41 3.55 20.01 3.28
C GLY A 41 4.52 19.35 4.26
N LEU A 42 4.02 18.80 5.39
CA LEU A 42 4.86 18.00 6.29
C LEU A 42 5.27 16.70 5.59
N HIS A 43 6.53 16.29 5.76
CA HIS A 43 7.06 15.05 5.21
C HIS A 43 7.28 14.01 6.32
N ILE A 44 6.76 12.81 6.12
CA ILE A 44 7.01 11.66 6.98
C ILE A 44 7.75 10.62 6.15
N ARG A 45 8.99 10.32 6.55
CA ARG A 45 9.84 9.31 5.90
C ARG A 45 9.81 8.01 6.67
N GLY A 46 9.95 6.89 5.97
CA GLY A 46 10.11 5.58 6.59
C GLY A 46 9.66 4.45 5.69
N ILE A 47 9.51 3.27 6.28
CA ILE A 47 9.06 2.06 5.59
C ILE A 47 7.63 1.72 6.00
N ILE A 48 6.82 1.28 5.05
CA ILE A 48 5.47 0.80 5.36
C ILE A 48 5.57 -0.51 6.14
N ARG A 49 4.93 -0.55 7.32
CA ARG A 49 4.75 -1.74 8.17
C ARG A 49 3.38 -2.39 8.02
N GLY A 50 2.42 -1.64 7.51
CA GLY A 50 1.08 -2.13 7.22
C GLY A 50 0.24 -1.02 6.58
N TYR A 51 -0.85 -1.41 5.95
CA TYR A 51 -1.83 -0.47 5.41
C TYR A 51 -3.20 -1.15 5.37
N ASP A 52 -4.24 -0.33 5.38
CA ASP A 52 -5.61 -0.75 5.14
C ASP A 52 -6.27 0.20 4.12
N ALA A 53 -7.59 0.14 4.01
CA ALA A 53 -8.35 1.01 3.10
C ALA A 53 -8.14 2.51 3.37
N PHE A 54 -7.91 2.93 4.61
CA PHE A 54 -7.92 4.34 5.04
C PHE A 54 -6.62 4.84 5.68
N SER A 55 -5.69 3.95 6.04
CA SER A 55 -4.50 4.28 6.82
C SER A 55 -3.24 3.54 6.36
N ILE A 56 -2.08 4.09 6.70
CA ILE A 56 -0.75 3.53 6.47
C ILE A 56 0.02 3.60 7.79
N LEU A 57 0.53 2.47 8.25
CA LEU A 57 1.48 2.39 9.35
C LEU A 57 2.90 2.51 8.79
N ILE A 58 3.61 3.58 9.13
CA ILE A 58 4.99 3.84 8.71
C ILE A 58 5.93 3.76 9.91
N GLU A 59 7.13 3.23 9.70
CA GLU A 59 8.16 3.13 10.73
C GLU A 59 9.45 3.82 10.29
N TYR A 60 10.03 4.60 11.20
CA TYR A 60 11.33 5.23 11.03
C TYR A 60 12.09 5.19 12.35
N GLU A 61 13.33 4.67 12.34
CA GLU A 61 14.18 4.52 13.52
C GLU A 61 13.49 3.84 14.72
N GLY A 62 12.72 2.78 14.45
CA GLY A 62 11.98 2.03 15.46
C GLY A 62 10.73 2.73 16.01
N LYS A 63 10.42 3.95 15.57
CA LYS A 63 9.19 4.66 15.91
C LYS A 63 8.14 4.44 14.84
N GLN A 64 6.95 4.03 15.26
CA GLN A 64 5.80 3.79 14.40
C GLN A 64 4.84 4.97 14.43
N GLN A 65 4.28 5.30 13.26
CA GLN A 65 3.30 6.38 13.08
C GLN A 65 2.17 5.86 12.19
N LEU A 66 0.93 5.99 12.66
CA LEU A 66 -0.25 5.72 11.84
C LEU A 66 -0.67 7.00 11.12
N VAL A 67 -0.67 6.97 9.79
CA VAL A 67 -1.01 8.11 8.93
C VAL A 67 -2.28 7.80 8.16
N TYR A 68 -3.30 8.63 8.33
CA TYR A 68 -4.53 8.49 7.54
C TYR A 68 -4.35 9.02 6.12
N LYS A 69 -4.86 8.28 5.13
CA LYS A 69 -4.73 8.61 3.70
C LYS A 69 -5.35 9.97 3.35
N HIS A 70 -6.40 10.41 4.05
CA HIS A 70 -7.00 11.74 3.83
C HIS A 70 -6.04 12.90 4.14
N ALA A 71 -5.00 12.67 4.94
CA ALA A 71 -3.99 13.67 5.26
C ALA A 71 -2.80 13.64 4.29
N ILE A 72 -2.70 12.62 3.43
CA ILE A 72 -1.59 12.40 2.51
C ILE A 72 -1.93 13.02 1.15
N SER A 73 -1.07 13.91 0.66
CA SER A 73 -1.16 14.47 -0.68
C SER A 73 -0.37 13.66 -1.70
N THR A 74 0.78 13.08 -1.32
CA THR A 74 1.67 12.36 -2.25
C THR A 74 2.46 11.27 -1.54
N ILE A 75 2.63 10.13 -2.21
CA ILE A 75 3.57 9.07 -1.82
C ILE A 75 4.75 9.13 -2.79
N ARG A 76 5.96 9.36 -2.27
CA ARG A 76 7.20 9.43 -3.05
C ARG A 76 8.07 8.21 -2.74
N PHE A 77 8.60 7.59 -3.79
CA PHE A 77 9.51 6.44 -3.76
C PHE A 77 10.95 6.85 -4.04
#